data_AF-A0A352MF37-F1
#
_entry.id   AF-A0A352MF37-F1
#
_cell.length_a   1.000
_cell.length_b   1.000
_cell.length_c   1.000
_cell.angle_alpha   90.00
_cell.angle_beta   90.00
_cell.angle_gamma   90.00
#
_symmetry.space_group_name_H-M   'P 1'
#
loop_
_entity.id
_entity.type
_entity.pdbx_description
1 polymer ?
#
loop_
_entity_poly.entity_id
_entity_poly.type
_entity_poly.pdbx_seq_one_letter_code
_entity_poly.pdbx_strand_id
1 'polypeptide(L)'
;MYRIRLLTVLISFLLVIISCINPKAGKVAVSHEELMMSSSRSEKNGWISVHLEGAPEVIGYQHGYLLANEIVDLRGAMSMLNEKTTGRDWNFYRDESTLMFWD
;
A
#
# COMPACT_ATOMS: atom_id res chain seq x y z
N MET A 1 18.71 4.03 -56.22
CA MET A 1 17.52 4.71 -55.67
C MET A 1 16.81 3.93 -54.56
N TYR A 2 16.60 2.61 -54.67
CA TYR A 2 15.96 1.77 -53.63
C TYR A 2 16.74 1.66 -52.30
N ARG A 3 18.07 1.65 -52.33
CA ARG A 3 18.91 1.57 -51.11
C ARG A 3 18.77 2.79 -50.19
N ILE A 4 18.58 3.98 -50.76
CA ILE A 4 18.38 5.23 -50.00
C ILE A 4 16.99 5.26 -49.37
N ARG A 5 15.94 4.83 -50.11
CA ARG A 5 14.57 4.73 -49.59
C ARG A 5 14.42 3.67 -48.49
N LEU A 6 15.15 2.55 -48.60
CA LEU A 6 15.19 1.52 -47.56
C LEU A 6 15.86 2.04 -46.28
N LEU A 7 16.95 2.80 -46.42
CA LEU A 7 17.66 3.40 -45.28
C LEU A 7 16.80 4.43 -44.55
N THR A 8 16.05 5.27 -45.29
CA THR A 8 15.16 6.26 -44.69
C THR A 8 14.00 5.61 -43.92
N VAL A 9 13.46 4.49 -44.42
CA VAL A 9 12.39 3.74 -43.74
C VAL A 9 12.92 3.06 -42.47
N LEU A 10 14.12 2.48 -42.53
CA LEU A 10 14.78 1.88 -41.37
C LEU A 10 15.09 2.93 -40.28
N ILE A 11 15.54 4.12 -40.67
CA ILE A 11 15.81 5.23 -39.73
C ILE A 11 14.51 5.77 -39.11
N SER A 12 13.42 5.89 -39.87
CA SER A 12 12.13 6.29 -39.30
C SER A 12 11.58 5.25 -38.31
N PHE A 13 11.76 3.96 -38.62
CA PHE A 13 11.37 2.89 -37.70
C PHE A 13 12.25 2.91 -36.44
N LEU A 14 13.55 3.20 -36.60
CA LEU A 14 14.50 3.38 -35.50
C LEU A 14 14.22 4.62 -34.63
N LEU A 15 13.49 5.62 -35.11
CA LEU A 15 13.10 6.78 -34.31
C LEU A 15 11.82 6.52 -33.50
N VAL A 16 10.91 5.70 -34.03
CA VAL A 16 9.63 5.37 -33.36
C VAL A 16 9.83 4.49 -32.13
N ILE A 17 10.69 3.46 -32.18
CA ILE A 17 10.93 2.60 -31.00
C ILE A 17 11.68 3.32 -29.87
N ILE A 18 12.49 4.34 -30.16
CA ILE A 18 13.18 5.14 -29.14
C ILE A 18 12.16 5.98 -28.36
N SER A 19 11.10 6.47 -29.02
CA SER A 19 10.02 7.22 -28.36
C SER A 19 9.12 6.37 -27.46
N CYS A 20 9.23 5.04 -27.48
CA CYS A 20 8.50 4.14 -26.58
C CYS A 20 9.27 3.82 -25.28
N ILE A 21 10.52 4.27 -25.15
CA ILE A 21 11.33 4.10 -23.93
C ILE A 21 11.12 5.31 -23.04
N ASN A 22 9.89 5.53 -22.55
CA ASN A 22 9.68 6.43 -21.43
C ASN A 22 10.18 5.71 -20.17
N PRO A 23 11.30 6.13 -19.54
CA PRO A 23 11.63 5.62 -18.23
C PRO A 23 10.45 5.96 -17.32
N LYS A 24 9.93 4.93 -16.64
CA LYS A 24 8.82 5.02 -15.69
C LYS A 24 8.92 6.34 -14.94
N ALA A 25 7.90 7.19 -15.06
CA ALA A 25 7.67 8.26 -14.10
C ALA A 25 7.57 7.57 -12.74
N GLY A 26 8.69 7.48 -12.02
CA GLY A 26 8.73 6.93 -10.69
C GLY A 26 7.80 7.77 -9.87
N LYS A 27 6.75 7.17 -9.31
CA LYS A 27 6.00 7.81 -8.23
C LYS A 27 7.05 8.20 -7.19
N VAL A 28 7.27 9.50 -7.01
CA VAL A 28 8.13 9.99 -5.93
C VAL A 28 7.53 9.42 -4.65
N ALA A 29 8.32 8.66 -3.89
CA ALA A 29 7.84 8.10 -2.65
C ALA A 29 7.45 9.25 -1.71
N VAL A 30 6.17 9.31 -1.34
CA VAL A 30 5.64 10.29 -0.39
C VAL A 30 6.34 10.06 0.96
N SER A 31 6.86 11.13 1.57
CA SER A 31 7.62 11.01 2.82
C SER A 31 6.69 10.71 4.00
N HIS A 32 7.25 10.18 5.10
CA HIS A 32 6.49 9.94 6.31
C HIS A 32 5.87 11.24 6.86
N GLU A 33 6.63 12.32 6.85
CA GLU A 33 6.20 13.64 7.33
C GLU A 33 5.02 14.16 6.51
N GLU A 34 5.04 13.96 5.20
CA GLU A 34 3.94 14.33 4.30
C GLU A 34 2.68 13.49 4.57
N LEU A 35 2.83 12.18 4.77
CA LEU A 35 1.72 11.28 5.10
C LEU A 35 1.08 11.60 6.45
N MET A 36 1.86 12.09 7.42
CA MET A 36 1.40 12.33 8.80
C MET A 36 0.91 13.75 9.05
N MET A 37 1.13 14.70 8.13
CA MET A 37 0.92 16.14 8.33
C MET A 37 -0.48 16.51 8.85
N SER A 38 -1.52 15.82 8.38
CA SER A 38 -2.93 16.07 8.71
C SER A 38 -3.50 15.10 9.74
N SER A 39 -2.66 14.36 10.45
CA SER A 39 -3.10 13.35 11.43
C SER A 39 -2.70 13.70 12.86
N SER A 40 -3.43 13.20 13.84
CA SER A 40 -3.07 13.36 15.24
C SER A 40 -3.55 12.20 16.10
N ARG A 41 -2.86 11.96 17.21
CA ARG A 41 -3.25 11.06 18.28
C ARG A 41 -3.31 11.85 19.59
N SER A 42 -4.35 11.60 20.37
CA SER A 42 -4.48 12.12 21.72
C SER A 42 -4.99 11.04 22.66
N GLU A 43 -4.58 11.13 23.92
CA GLU A 43 -4.97 10.18 24.96
C GLU A 43 -5.52 10.94 26.15
N LYS A 44 -6.72 10.56 26.59
CA LYS A 44 -7.38 11.20 27.73
C LYS A 44 -8.25 10.19 28.47
N ASN A 45 -7.97 10.02 29.76
CA ASN A 45 -8.74 9.13 30.66
C ASN A 45 -8.91 7.70 30.11
N GLY A 46 -7.86 7.15 29.48
CA GLY A 46 -7.87 5.81 28.89
C GLY A 46 -8.50 5.73 27.48
N TRP A 47 -9.03 6.83 26.95
CA TRP A 47 -9.48 6.89 25.56
C TRP A 47 -8.34 7.33 24.64
N ILE A 48 -8.14 6.59 23.55
CA ILE A 48 -7.27 6.95 22.44
C ILE A 48 -8.15 7.54 21.33
N SER A 49 -7.92 8.79 20.95
CA SER A 49 -8.61 9.45 19.83
C SER A 49 -7.60 9.77 18.73
N VAL A 50 -7.88 9.32 17.51
CA VAL A 50 -7.06 9.61 16.32
C VAL A 50 -7.86 10.43 15.32
N HIS A 51 -7.24 11.48 14.78
CA HIS A 51 -7.73 12.19 13.60
C HIS A 51 -6.96 11.68 12.38
N LEU A 52 -7.70 11.28 11.35
CA LEU A 52 -7.17 10.73 10.10
C LEU A 52 -7.77 11.51 8.94
N GLU A 53 -6.95 11.89 7.97
CA GLU A 53 -7.38 12.76 6.89
C GLU A 53 -6.52 12.57 5.63
N GLY A 54 -7.18 12.47 4.48
CA GLY A 54 -6.54 12.40 3.18
C GLY A 54 -7.20 11.38 2.25
N ALA A 55 -6.47 10.97 1.22
CA ALA A 55 -6.88 9.86 0.36
C ALA A 55 -6.93 8.54 1.16
N PRO A 56 -7.68 7.51 0.70
CA PRO A 56 -7.81 6.24 1.43
C PRO A 56 -6.47 5.57 1.79
N GLU A 57 -5.47 5.62 0.91
CA GLU A 57 -4.11 5.10 1.18
C GLU A 57 -3.42 5.85 2.33
N VAL A 58 -3.58 7.18 2.38
CA VAL A 58 -3.02 8.04 3.42
C VAL A 58 -3.71 7.78 4.76
N ILE A 59 -5.04 7.69 4.77
CA ILE A 59 -5.82 7.34 5.97
C ILE A 59 -5.39 5.97 6.52
N GLY A 60 -5.22 4.98 5.64
CA GLY A 60 -4.75 3.64 6.04
C GLY A 60 -3.36 3.66 6.66
N TYR A 61 -2.43 4.41 6.06
CA TYR A 61 -1.09 4.60 6.60
C TYR A 61 -1.12 5.29 7.98
N GLN A 62 -1.83 6.41 8.10
CA GLN A 62 -1.97 7.15 9.36
C GLN A 62 -2.56 6.28 10.47
N HIS A 63 -3.64 5.53 10.18
CA HIS A 63 -4.26 4.63 11.14
C HIS A 63 -3.29 3.55 11.61
N GLY A 64 -2.64 2.86 10.66
CA GLY A 64 -1.67 1.81 10.95
C GLY A 64 -0.49 2.31 11.75
N TYR A 65 -0.01 3.52 11.46
CA TYR A 65 1.12 4.13 12.17
C TYR A 65 0.73 4.59 13.59
N LEU A 66 -0.36 5.36 13.72
CA LEU A 66 -0.78 5.93 15.00
C LEU A 66 -1.24 4.88 16.02
N LEU A 67 -1.75 3.74 15.56
CA LEU A 67 -2.31 2.67 16.41
C LEU A 67 -1.48 1.37 16.37
N ALA A 68 -0.22 1.42 15.92
CA ALA A 68 0.59 0.23 15.71
C ALA A 68 0.70 -0.66 16.97
N ASN A 69 0.88 -0.05 18.13
CA ASN A 69 1.00 -0.77 19.40
C ASN A 69 -0.30 -1.47 19.78
N GLU A 70 -1.42 -0.77 19.65
CA GLU A 70 -2.75 -1.28 19.97
C GLU A 70 -3.17 -2.41 19.02
N ILE A 71 -2.83 -2.29 17.73
CA ILE A 71 -3.07 -3.35 16.72
C ILE A 71 -2.30 -4.62 17.07
N VAL A 72 -1.04 -4.50 17.48
CA VAL A 72 -0.20 -5.66 17.85
C VAL A 72 -0.73 -6.35 19.10
N ASP A 73 -1.14 -5.58 20.11
CA ASP A 73 -1.72 -6.10 21.35
C ASP A 73 -3.05 -6.81 21.09
N LEU A 74 -3.97 -6.14 20.38
CA LEU A 74 -5.26 -6.72 20.01
C LEU A 74 -5.10 -8.00 19.19
N ARG A 75 -4.18 -8.04 18.22
CA ARG A 75 -3.88 -9.25 17.45
C ARG A 75 -3.46 -10.40 18.37
N GLY A 76 -2.60 -10.14 19.35
CA GLY A 76 -2.16 -11.15 20.32
C GLY A 76 -3.33 -11.66 21.17
N ALA A 77 -4.12 -10.75 21.72
CA ALA A 77 -5.30 -11.08 22.51
C ALA A 77 -6.32 -11.90 21.71
N MET A 78 -6.61 -11.49 20.47
CA MET A 78 -7.53 -12.18 19.57
C MET A 78 -7.01 -13.56 19.16
N SER A 79 -5.71 -13.71 18.89
CA SER A 79 -5.12 -15.02 18.60
C SER A 79 -5.35 -16.00 19.75
N MET A 80 -5.05 -15.57 20.99
CA MET A 80 -5.24 -16.41 22.17
C MET A 80 -6.71 -16.71 22.45
N LEU A 81 -7.59 -15.72 22.32
CA LEU A 81 -9.02 -15.86 22.57
C LEU A 81 -9.65 -16.82 21.56
N ASN A 82 -9.41 -16.59 20.26
CA ASN A 82 -10.00 -17.38 19.18
C ASN A 82 -9.55 -18.83 19.24
N GLU A 83 -8.27 -19.08 19.52
CA GLU A 83 -7.77 -20.45 19.66
C GLU A 83 -8.49 -21.19 20.80
N LYS A 84 -8.69 -20.51 21.94
CA LYS A 84 -9.40 -21.10 23.09
C LYS A 84 -10.90 -21.32 22.84
N THR A 85 -11.57 -20.42 22.12
CA THR A 85 -13.03 -20.45 21.97
C THR A 85 -13.52 -21.21 20.74
N THR A 86 -12.68 -21.30 19.70
CA THR A 86 -13.04 -21.92 18.41
C THR A 86 -12.14 -23.08 18.01
N GLY A 87 -10.97 -23.25 18.65
CA GLY A 87 -9.95 -24.21 18.25
C GLY A 87 -9.25 -23.86 16.94
N ARG A 88 -9.38 -22.62 16.45
CA ARG A 88 -8.71 -22.11 15.23
C ARG A 88 -7.58 -21.15 15.60
N ASP A 89 -6.41 -21.36 15.02
CA ASP A 89 -5.25 -20.50 15.21
C ASP A 89 -5.31 -19.24 14.32
N TRP A 90 -4.36 -18.32 14.51
CA TRP A 90 -4.30 -17.09 13.72
C TRP A 90 -4.16 -17.32 12.21
N ASN A 91 -3.45 -18.39 11.79
CA ASN A 91 -3.24 -18.66 10.38
C ASN A 91 -4.55 -19.02 9.68
N PHE A 92 -5.39 -19.84 10.31
CA PHE A 92 -6.72 -20.14 9.78
C PHE A 92 -7.50 -18.87 9.43
N TYR A 93 -7.57 -17.89 10.36
CA TYR A 93 -8.33 -16.66 10.11
C TYR A 93 -7.73 -15.80 9.00
N ARG A 94 -6.40 -15.75 8.90
CA ARG A 94 -5.70 -15.01 7.83
C ARG A 94 -5.96 -15.65 6.46
N ASP A 95 -5.93 -16.97 6.38
CA ASP A 95 -6.13 -17.72 5.14
C ASP A 95 -7.59 -17.60 4.66
N GLU A 96 -8.57 -17.82 5.56
CA GLU A 96 -9.99 -17.68 5.23
C GLU A 96 -10.39 -16.25 4.85
N SER A 97 -9.81 -15.23 5.50
CA SER A 97 -10.07 -13.83 5.13
C SER A 97 -9.54 -13.49 3.74
N THR A 98 -8.39 -14.06 3.38
CA THR A 98 -7.81 -13.90 2.04
C THR A 98 -8.74 -14.54 1.01
N LEU A 99 -9.17 -15.77 1.25
CA LEU A 99 -10.11 -16.51 0.39
C LEU A 99 -11.45 -15.76 0.21
N MET A 100 -11.98 -15.13 1.25
CA MET A 100 -13.30 -14.49 1.20
C MET A 100 -13.31 -13.12 0.52
N PHE A 101 -12.21 -12.37 0.60
CA PHE A 101 -12.23 -10.93 0.31
C PHE A 101 -11.08 -10.42 -0.59
N TRP A 102 -10.05 -11.22 -0.88
CA TRP A 102 -8.87 -10.80 -1.65
C TRP A 102 -8.65 -11.55 -2.97
N ASP A 103 -9.37 -12.65 -3.21
CA ASP A 103 -9.45 -13.34 -4.50
C ASP A 103 -10.40 -12.63 -5.48
#